data_AF-A0A423KC57-F1
#
_entry.id   AF-A0A423KC57-F1
#
_cell.length_a   1.000
_cell.length_b   1.000
_cell.length_c   1.000
_cell.angle_alpha   90.00
_cell.angle_beta   90.00
_cell.angle_gamma   90.00
#
_symmetry.space_group_name_H-M   'P 1'
#
loop_
_entity.id
_entity.type
_entity.pdbx_description
1 polymer ?
#
loop_
_entity_poly.entity_id
_entity_poly.type
_entity_poly.pdbx_seq_one_letter_code
_entity_poly.pdbx_strand_id
1 'polypeptide(L)' 'MREAQRRLAMTAWRELFALTGSQMDPEVKYFGLLRRADAMERADLINSDEWRKLVQQAGASLASTAECMGGPG' A
#
# COMPACT_ATOMS: atom_id res chain seq x y z
N MET A 1 -3.99 19.91 12.48
CA MET A 1 -3.40 18.64 12.98
C MET A 1 -3.80 17.43 12.14
N ARG A 2 -5.10 17.13 11.97
CA ARG A 2 -5.58 15.96 11.19
C ARG A 2 -5.03 15.89 9.76
N GLU A 3 -5.03 17.00 9.03
CA GLU A 3 -4.51 17.03 7.65
C GLU A 3 -3.00 16.76 7.56
N ALA A 4 -2.23 17.22 8.54
CA ALA A 4 -0.80 16.94 8.61
C ALA A 4 -0.56 15.45 8.88
N GLN A 5 -1.36 14.85 9.77
CA GLN A 5 -1.31 13.42 10.07
C GLN A 5 -1.70 12.56 8.85
N ARG A 6 -2.76 12.96 8.11
CA ARG A 6 -3.14 12.34 6.84
C ARG A 6 -2.00 12.40 5.83
N ARG A 7 -1.37 13.57 5.64
CA ARG A 7 -0.23 13.72 4.74
C ARG A 7 0.93 12.82 5.14
N LEU A 8 1.31 12.81 6.42
CA LEU A 8 2.38 11.95 6.93
C LEU A 8 2.08 10.47 6.69
N ALA A 9 0.86 10.03 6.99
CA ALA A 9 0.46 8.63 6.80
C ALA A 9 0.41 8.23 5.32
N MET A 10 -0.08 9.12 4.44
CA MET A 10 -0.05 8.92 2.99
C MET A 10 1.37 8.90 2.43
N THR A 11 2.27 9.76 2.93
CA THR A 11 3.68 9.75 2.55
C THR A 11 4.32 8.41 2.94
N ALA A 12 4.15 7.97 4.19
CA ALA A 12 4.68 6.70 4.67
C ALA A 12 4.10 5.48 3.91
N TRP A 13 2.86 5.56 3.45
CA TRP A 13 2.25 4.54 2.59
C TRP A 13 2.88 4.53 1.19
N ARG A 14 3.07 5.70 0.57
CA ARG A 14 3.71 5.83 -0.75
C ARG A 14 5.17 5.44 -0.75
N GLU A 15 5.92 5.77 0.30
CA GLU A 15 7.31 5.35 0.46
C GLU A 15 7.42 3.83 0.50
N LEU A 16 6.55 3.17 1.28
CA LEU A 16 6.47 1.70 1.28
C LEU A 16 6.08 1.15 -0.10
N PHE A 17 5.13 1.81 -0.78
CA PHE A 17 4.68 1.40 -2.11
C PHE A 17 5.79 1.51 -3.16
N ALA A 18 6.67 2.52 -3.03
CA ALA A 18 7.80 2.76 -3.93
C ALA A 18 8.96 1.77 -3.73
N LEU A 19 9.03 1.05 -2.60
CA LEU A 19 10.05 0.01 -2.41
C LEU A 19 9.86 -1.12 -3.44
N THR A 20 10.92 -1.44 -4.16
CA THR A 20 10.91 -2.46 -5.22
C THR A 20 11.34 -3.83 -4.68
N GLY A 21 10.99 -4.90 -5.40
CA GLY A 21 11.10 -6.30 -4.93
C GLY A 21 12.50 -6.76 -4.49
N SER A 22 13.57 -6.07 -4.88
CA SER A 22 14.92 -6.35 -4.38
C SER A 22 15.13 -5.95 -2.92
N GLN A 23 14.26 -5.12 -2.34
CA GLN A 23 14.37 -4.63 -0.97
C GLN A 23 13.42 -5.31 0.02
N MET A 24 12.32 -5.92 -0.45
CA MET A 24 11.33 -6.54 0.44
C MET A 24 10.43 -7.52 -0.31
N ASP A 25 10.11 -8.64 0.33
CA ASP A 25 9.13 -9.60 -0.15
C ASP A 25 7.80 -8.92 -0.53
N PRO A 26 7.23 -9.26 -1.69
CA PRO A 26 6.06 -8.58 -2.20
C PRO A 26 4.82 -8.82 -1.33
N GLU A 27 4.70 -9.99 -0.70
CA GLU A 27 3.65 -10.29 0.30
C GLU A 27 3.82 -9.43 1.57
N VAL A 28 5.03 -9.35 2.12
CA VAL A 28 5.32 -8.53 3.30
C VAL A 28 5.04 -7.05 3.02
N LYS A 29 5.42 -6.57 1.83
CA LYS A 29 5.10 -5.22 1.36
C LYS A 29 3.59 -5.02 1.29
N TYR A 30 2.84 -5.95 0.72
CA TYR A 30 1.38 -5.87 0.63
C TYR A 30 0.74 -5.79 2.02
N PHE A 31 1.06 -6.70 2.94
CA PHE A 31 0.56 -6.65 4.32
C PHE A 31 0.94 -5.34 5.03
N GLY A 32 2.14 -4.82 4.78
CA GLY A 32 2.58 -3.52 5.29
C GLY A 32 1.77 -2.33 4.77
N LEU A 33 1.34 -2.38 3.50
CA LEU A 33 0.47 -1.37 2.88
C LEU A 33 -0.94 -1.43 3.45
N LEU A 34 -1.48 -2.64 3.66
CA LEU A 34 -2.80 -2.85 4.26
C LEU A 34 -2.84 -2.34 5.70
N ARG A 35 -1.84 -2.69 6.51
CA ARG A 35 -1.76 -2.23 7.91
C ARG A 35 -1.71 -0.70 8.02
N ARG A 36 -0.97 -0.03 7.12
CA ARG A 36 -0.92 1.43 7.07
C ARG A 36 -2.26 2.03 6.64
N ALA A 37 -2.94 1.42 5.68
CA ALA A 37 -4.27 1.86 5.26
C ALA A 37 -5.31 1.71 6.39
N ASP A 38 -5.33 0.56 7.09
CA ASP A 38 -6.20 0.31 8.24
C ASP A 38 -5.94 1.32 9.38
N ALA A 39 -4.68 1.62 9.67
CA ALA A 39 -4.33 2.65 10.66
C ALA A 39 -4.86 4.04 10.28
N MET A 40 -4.85 4.38 8.99
CA MET A 40 -5.43 5.64 8.50
C MET A 40 -6.95 5.69 8.63
N GLU A 41 -7.64 4.57 8.37
CA GLU A 41 -9.11 4.49 8.55
C GLU A 41 -9.49 4.57 10.03
N ARG A 42 -8.81 3.80 10.90
CA ARG A 42 -9.02 3.82 12.35
C ARG A 42 -8.76 5.17 12.99
N ALA A 43 -7.82 5.94 12.43
CA ALA A 43 -7.52 7.31 12.87
C ALA A 43 -8.47 8.36 12.26
N ASP A 44 -9.50 7.95 11.51
CA ASP A 44 -10.46 8.83 10.83
C ASP A 44 -9.76 9.83 9.88
N LEU A 45 -8.64 9.41 9.28
CA LEU A 45 -7.85 10.20 8.33
C LEU A 45 -8.30 9.98 6.88
N ILE A 46 -8.85 8.81 6.59
CA ILE A 46 -9.45 8.42 5.31
C ILE A 46 -10.79 7.72 5.56
N ASN A 47 -11.65 7.70 4.55
CA ASN A 47 -12.88 6.91 4.60
C ASN A 47 -12.65 5.50 4.02
N SER A 48 -13.66 4.63 4.15
CA SER A 48 -13.57 3.24 3.67
C SER A 48 -13.48 3.09 2.14
N ASP A 49 -13.94 4.06 1.36
CA ASP A 49 -13.76 4.08 -0.11
C ASP A 49 -12.31 4.36 -0.49
N GLU A 50 -11.69 5.38 0.15
CA GLU A 50 -10.27 5.70 0.00
C GLU A 50 -9.39 4.53 0.45
N TRP A 51 -9.74 3.91 1.58
CA TRP A 51 -9.07 2.69 2.07
C TRP A 51 -9.12 1.58 1.02
N ARG A 52 -10.31 1.29 0.47
CA ARG A 52 -10.48 0.24 -0.55
C ARG A 52 -9.66 0.53 -1.81
N LYS A 53 -9.56 1.81 -2.24
CA LYS A 53 -8.71 2.23 -3.37
C LYS A 53 -7.21 2.02 -3.10
N LEU A 54 -6.74 2.29 -1.89
CA LEU A 54 -5.35 2.03 -1.49
C LEU A 54 -5.03 0.54 -1.49
N VAL A 55 -5.92 -0.28 -0.92
CA VAL A 55 -5.76 -1.75 -0.89
C VAL A 55 -5.76 -2.31 -2.31
N GLN A 56 -6.65 -1.84 -3.19
CA GLN A 56 -6.65 -2.27 -4.60
C GLN A 56 -5.36 -1.89 -5.34
N GLN A 57 -4.82 -0.68 -5.14
CA GLN A 57 -3.53 -0.30 -5.72
C GLN A 57 -2.38 -1.19 -5.22
N ALA A 58 -2.35 -1.50 -3.93
CA ALA A 58 -1.37 -2.41 -3.35
C ALA A 58 -1.48 -3.81 -3.97
N GLY A 59 -2.70 -4.32 -4.14
CA GLY A 59 -2.97 -5.61 -4.76
C GLY A 59 -2.58 -5.66 -6.24
N ALA A 60 -2.86 -4.59 -7.00
CA ALA A 60 -2.45 -4.48 -8.39
C ALA A 60 -0.93 -4.45 -8.55
N SER A 61 -0.20 -3.75 -7.67
CA SER A 61 1.26 -3.75 -7.67
C SER A 61 1.86 -5.11 -7.31
N LEU A 62 1.25 -5.82 -6.35
CA LEU A 62 1.61 -7.20 -6.01
C LEU A 62 1.40 -8.15 -7.20
N ALA A 63 0.21 -8.09 -7.83
CA ALA A 63 -0.12 -8.90 -8.99
C ALA A 63 0.85 -8.62 -10.15
N SER A 64 1.07 -7.35 -10.50
CA SER A 64 2.01 -6.96 -11.56
C SER A 64 3.45 -7.42 -11.28
N THR A 65 3.87 -7.46 -10.02
CA THR A 65 5.19 -8.03 -9.65
C THR A 65 5.22 -9.55 -9.82
N ALA A 66 4.13 -10.23 -9.47
CA ALA A 66 4.00 -11.68 -9.64
C ALA A 66 3.95 -12.08 -11.13
N GLU A 67 3.28 -11.30 -11.98
CA GLU A 67 3.22 -11.53 -13.43
C GLU A 67 4.59 -11.34 -14.11
N CYS A 68 5.51 -10.56 -13.53
CA CYS A 68 6.87 -10.41 -14.04
C CYS A 68 7.79 -11.62 -13.70
N MET A 69 7.41 -12.46 -12.73
CA MET A 69 8.13 -13.70 -12.38
C MET A 69 7.51 -14.96 -12.97
N GLY A 70 6.34 -14.87 -13.60
CA GLY A 70 5.73 -15.94 -14.40
C GLY A 70 6.01 -15.69 -15.88
N GLY A 71 7.03 -16.35 -16.44
CA GLY A 71 7.42 -16.19 -17.84
C GLY A 71 6.29 -16.46 -18.85
N PRO A 72 6.43 -15.96 -20.09
CA PRO A 72 5.45 -16.17 -21.16
C PRO A 72 5.36 -17.66 -21.50
N GLY A 73 4.13 -18.18 -21.55
CA GLY A 73 3.81 -19.43 -22.26
C GLY A 73 3.75 -19.20 -23.76
#